data_AF-A0A212CC53-F1
#
_entry.id   AF-A0A212CC53-F1
#
_cell.length_a   1.000
_cell.length_b   1.000
_cell.length_c   1.000
_cell.angle_alpha   90.00
_cell.angle_beta   90.00
_cell.angle_gamma   90.00
#
_symmetry.space_group_name_H-M   'P 1'
#
loop_
_entity.id
_entity.type
_entity.pdbx_description
1 polymer ?
#
loop_
_entity_poly.entity_id
_entity_poly.type
_entity_poly.pdbx_seq_one_letter_code
_entity_poly.pdbx_strand_id
1 'polypeptide(L)'
;MVRLSEVKMSVQTIRNVFSVETGYRLSDDQIVNHFPNHYELTRKDLMVKNIKRYRKELEKEGSPLAEKDESGKYLYLDFVPVTYMLPADYNLFVEEFRKSPSSTWIMKPCGKAQGKGIFVINKLSQIKKWSRDSKTSSYKLGFCRFCTVKYTPSTSELDNMFVHLTNVAIQKHGDGVGG
;
A
#
# COMPACT_ATOMS: atom_id res chain seq x y z
N MET A 1 -12.57 30.03 29.25
CA MET A 1 -12.28 28.64 28.87
C MET A 1 -13.17 28.30 27.67
N VAL A 2 -12.68 28.54 26.45
CA VAL A 2 -13.44 28.23 25.23
C VAL A 2 -13.35 26.72 25.01
N ARG A 3 -14.46 26.00 25.12
CA ARG A 3 -14.53 24.59 24.74
C ARG A 3 -14.46 24.53 23.22
N LEU A 4 -13.30 24.16 22.68
CA LEU A 4 -13.17 23.78 21.26
C LEU A 4 -14.06 22.55 21.03
N SER A 5 -15.04 22.65 20.15
CA SER A 5 -15.87 21.50 19.77
C SER A 5 -15.09 20.62 18.79
N GLU A 6 -14.44 19.58 19.30
CA GLU A 6 -13.71 18.62 18.47
C GLU A 6 -14.71 17.79 17.64
N VAL A 7 -14.76 18.03 16.33
CA VAL A 7 -15.65 17.27 15.43
C VAL A 7 -14.89 16.06 14.90
N LYS A 8 -15.10 14.88 15.51
CA LYS A 8 -14.62 13.61 14.93
C LYS A 8 -15.38 13.31 13.65
N MET A 9 -14.71 13.47 12.51
CA MET A 9 -15.30 13.18 11.20
C MET A 9 -14.76 11.90 10.59
N SER A 10 -15.62 11.19 9.85
CA SER A 10 -15.20 10.04 9.06
C SER A 10 -14.30 10.48 7.89
N VAL A 11 -13.49 9.57 7.37
CA VAL A 11 -12.66 9.82 6.17
C VAL A 11 -13.52 10.22 4.96
N GLN A 12 -14.76 9.73 4.85
CA GLN A 12 -15.65 10.11 3.75
C GLN A 12 -16.17 11.54 3.94
N THR A 13 -16.58 11.88 5.17
CA THR A 13 -17.07 13.22 5.51
C THR A 13 -15.98 14.27 5.30
N ILE A 14 -14.76 14.00 5.75
CA ILE A 14 -13.67 14.96 5.63
C ILE A 14 -13.24 15.19 4.17
N ARG A 15 -13.34 14.17 3.30
CA ARG A 15 -13.06 14.34 1.88
C ARG A 15 -14.04 15.29 1.21
N ASN A 16 -15.29 15.28 1.64
CA ASN A 16 -16.28 16.24 1.17
C ASN A 16 -15.96 17.64 1.72
N VAL A 17 -15.65 17.75 3.01
CA VAL A 17 -15.25 19.02 3.65
C VAL A 17 -14.05 19.68 2.96
N PHE A 18 -13.04 18.90 2.54
CA PHE A 18 -11.88 19.42 1.80
C PHE A 18 -12.12 19.55 0.28
N SER A 19 -13.26 19.09 -0.23
CA SER A 19 -13.56 19.22 -1.65
C SER A 19 -14.03 20.62 -1.97
N VAL A 20 -13.29 21.29 -2.86
CA VAL A 20 -13.61 22.64 -3.36
C VAL A 20 -15.01 22.69 -4.00
N GLU A 21 -15.46 21.57 -4.57
CA GLU A 21 -16.77 21.46 -5.23
C GLU A 21 -17.96 21.57 -4.27
N THR A 22 -17.76 21.23 -2.99
CA THR A 22 -18.87 21.26 -2.01
C THR A 22 -19.14 22.64 -1.46
N GLY A 23 -18.20 23.58 -1.61
CA GLY A 23 -18.27 24.93 -1.02
C GLY A 23 -18.28 24.95 0.51
N TYR A 24 -18.07 23.81 1.17
CA TYR A 24 -18.13 23.72 2.62
C TYR A 24 -16.90 24.39 3.25
N ARG A 25 -17.13 25.27 4.23
CA ARG A 25 -16.08 25.99 4.96
C ARG A 25 -16.32 25.84 6.46
N LEU A 26 -15.28 25.42 7.16
CA LEU A 26 -15.27 25.37 8.62
C LEU A 26 -15.16 26.78 9.19
N SER A 27 -15.81 27.00 10.34
CA SER A 27 -15.63 28.22 11.13
C SER A 27 -14.25 28.27 11.78
N ASP A 28 -13.77 29.46 12.14
CA ASP A 28 -12.42 29.68 12.68
C ASP A 28 -12.16 28.96 14.02
N ASP A 29 -13.21 28.59 14.75
CA ASP A 29 -13.17 27.85 16.02
C ASP A 29 -13.32 26.32 15.85
N GLN A 30 -13.58 25.84 14.64
CA GLN A 30 -13.73 24.43 14.34
C GLN A 30 -12.39 23.79 13.98
N ILE A 31 -12.09 22.66 14.64
CA ILE A 31 -10.88 21.88 14.40
C ILE A 31 -11.28 20.49 13.91
N VAL A 32 -10.53 20.00 12.93
CA VAL A 32 -10.70 18.67 12.36
C VAL A 32 -9.41 17.87 12.51
N ASN A 33 -9.55 16.58 12.78
CA ASN A 33 -8.43 15.67 13.05
C ASN A 33 -7.79 15.09 11.77
N HIS A 34 -7.89 15.81 10.65
CA HIS A 34 -7.42 15.37 9.34
C HIS A 34 -6.78 16.52 8.60
N PHE A 35 -5.71 16.24 7.86
CA PHE A 35 -5.11 17.20 6.94
C PHE A 35 -5.71 17.07 5.54
N PRO A 36 -5.87 18.20 4.81
CA PRO A 36 -6.11 18.16 3.37
C PRO A 36 -5.08 17.29 2.67
N ASN A 37 -5.50 16.53 1.67
CA ASN A 37 -4.63 15.62 0.90
C ASN A 37 -3.87 14.55 1.71
N HIS A 38 -4.29 14.23 2.94
CA HIS A 38 -3.66 13.17 3.75
C HIS A 38 -3.54 11.81 3.03
N TYR A 39 -4.41 11.55 2.06
CA TYR A 39 -4.40 10.33 1.25
C TYR A 39 -3.13 10.15 0.40
N GLU A 40 -2.37 11.21 0.14
CA GLU A 40 -1.06 11.17 -0.55
C GLU A 40 -0.03 10.29 0.19
N LEU A 41 -0.11 10.25 1.52
CA LEU A 41 0.76 9.41 2.35
C LEU A 41 0.06 8.16 2.86
N THR A 42 -1.27 8.18 3.05
CA THR A 42 -1.97 7.02 3.63
C THR A 42 -2.45 6.00 2.61
N ARG A 43 -2.55 6.37 1.31
CA ARG A 43 -2.83 5.40 0.25
C ARG A 43 -1.54 4.78 -0.27
N LYS A 44 -1.55 3.46 -0.45
CA LYS A 44 -0.37 2.67 -0.83
C LYS A 44 0.18 3.08 -2.20
N ASP A 45 -0.70 3.48 -3.14
CA ASP A 45 -0.32 3.94 -4.47
C ASP A 45 0.40 5.26 -4.46
N LEU A 46 -0.20 6.23 -3.78
CA LEU A 46 0.33 7.58 -3.73
C LEU A 46 1.61 7.64 -2.91
N MET A 47 1.68 6.91 -1.78
CA MET A 47 2.91 6.77 -1.00
C MET A 47 4.09 6.30 -1.87
N VAL A 48 3.90 5.24 -2.66
CA VAL A 48 4.97 4.71 -3.52
C VAL A 48 5.35 5.70 -4.61
N LYS A 49 4.38 6.36 -5.25
CA LYS A 49 4.64 7.40 -6.25
C LYS A 49 5.39 8.58 -5.65
N ASN A 50 4.99 9.04 -4.48
CA ASN A 50 5.60 10.17 -3.78
C ASN A 50 7.03 9.85 -3.35
N ILE A 51 7.31 8.64 -2.85
CA ILE A 51 8.67 8.23 -2.50
C ILE A 51 9.56 8.08 -3.75
N LYS A 52 9.04 7.52 -4.85
CA LYS A 52 9.76 7.46 -6.13
C LYS A 52 10.08 8.87 -6.66
N ARG A 53 9.14 9.83 -6.53
CA ARG A 53 9.36 11.23 -6.91
C ARG A 53 10.42 11.90 -6.03
N TYR A 54 10.28 11.77 -4.71
CA TYR A 54 11.21 12.34 -3.73
C TYR A 54 12.66 11.87 -3.93
N ARG A 55 12.86 10.56 -4.16
CA ARG A 55 14.19 10.00 -4.47
C ARG A 55 14.82 10.65 -5.71
N LYS A 56 14.04 10.82 -6.79
CA LYS A 56 14.53 11.45 -8.03
C LYS A 56 14.85 12.94 -7.86
N GLU A 57 14.06 13.66 -7.07
CA GLU A 57 14.31 15.06 -6.75
C GLU A 57 15.63 15.21 -5.98
N LEU A 58 15.84 14.40 -4.95
CA LEU A 58 17.09 14.38 -4.19
C LEU A 58 18.31 14.00 -5.03
N GLU A 59 18.17 13.07 -5.97
CA GLU A 59 19.24 12.73 -6.94
C GLU A 59 19.59 13.94 -7.82
N LYS A 60 18.58 14.65 -8.33
CA LYS A 60 18.77 15.83 -9.17
C LYS A 60 19.44 16.97 -8.40
N GLU A 61 19.15 17.10 -7.12
CA GLU A 61 19.74 18.10 -6.22
C GLU A 61 21.14 17.71 -5.71
N GLY A 62 21.61 16.48 -5.98
CA GLY A 62 22.88 15.99 -5.44
C GLY A 62 22.86 15.82 -3.93
N SER A 63 21.69 15.59 -3.33
CA SER A 63 21.55 15.45 -1.87
C SER A 63 22.29 14.21 -1.36
N PRO A 64 23.04 14.29 -0.25
CA PRO A 64 23.64 13.12 0.41
C PRO A 64 22.61 12.04 0.78
N LEU A 65 21.34 12.41 0.97
CA LEU A 65 20.27 11.45 1.25
C LEU A 65 19.98 10.50 0.08
N ALA A 66 20.33 10.90 -1.15
CA ALA A 66 20.17 10.07 -2.34
C ALA A 66 21.41 9.21 -2.66
N GLU A 67 22.41 9.19 -1.76
CA GLU A 67 23.60 8.35 -1.92
C GLU A 67 23.23 6.87 -2.06
N LYS A 68 23.95 6.19 -2.95
CA LYS A 68 23.76 4.78 -3.27
C LYS A 68 25.05 4.01 -3.03
N ASP A 69 24.90 2.75 -2.61
CA ASP A 69 26.02 1.80 -2.56
C ASP A 69 26.44 1.35 -3.97
N GLU A 70 27.49 0.52 -4.04
CA GLU A 70 28.03 -0.06 -5.27
C GLU A 70 27.00 -0.91 -6.04
N SER A 71 25.95 -1.39 -5.37
CA SER A 71 24.86 -2.17 -5.97
C SER A 71 23.73 -1.29 -6.53
N GLY A 72 23.82 0.04 -6.37
CA GLY A 72 22.83 1.01 -6.80
C GLY A 72 21.64 1.18 -5.83
N LYS A 73 21.76 0.68 -4.60
CA LYS A 73 20.72 0.76 -3.57
C LYS A 73 20.92 2.01 -2.71
N TYR A 74 19.85 2.74 -2.39
CA TYR A 74 19.96 3.94 -1.56
C TYR A 74 20.42 3.58 -0.14
N LEU A 75 21.40 4.32 0.38
CA LEU A 75 21.90 4.13 1.75
C LEU A 75 20.87 4.56 2.79
N TYR A 76 20.24 5.72 2.60
CA TYR A 76 19.34 6.34 3.59
C TYR A 76 17.86 6.18 3.25
N LEU A 77 17.53 5.86 1.99
CA LEU A 77 16.16 5.83 1.50
C LEU A 77 15.65 4.41 1.24
N ASP A 78 16.37 3.36 1.60
CA ASP A 78 15.95 1.96 1.41
C ASP A 78 15.10 1.39 2.56
N PHE A 79 14.06 2.11 2.95
CA PHE A 79 13.10 1.65 3.96
C PHE A 79 11.76 1.22 3.36
N VAL A 80 11.58 1.39 2.04
CA VAL A 80 10.38 0.95 1.31
C VAL A 80 10.72 -0.23 0.42
N PRO A 81 10.04 -1.38 0.60
CA PRO A 81 10.29 -2.56 -0.22
C PRO A 81 9.98 -2.27 -1.69
N VAL A 82 10.69 -2.95 -2.58
CA VAL A 82 10.45 -2.86 -4.03
C VAL A 82 8.97 -3.13 -4.32
N THR A 83 8.35 -2.20 -5.06
CA THR A 83 6.91 -2.16 -5.25
C THR A 83 6.56 -1.76 -6.68
N TYR A 84 5.65 -2.52 -7.31
CA TYR A 84 5.20 -2.34 -8.69
C TYR A 84 3.72 -2.02 -8.78
N MET A 85 3.34 -1.04 -9.60
CA MET A 85 1.96 -0.64 -9.91
C MET A 85 1.39 -1.41 -11.10
N LEU A 86 0.61 -2.45 -10.85
CA LEU A 86 -0.06 -3.17 -11.94
C LEU A 86 -1.35 -2.47 -12.37
N PRO A 87 -1.67 -2.43 -13.68
CA PRO A 87 -0.95 -3.11 -14.78
C PRO A 87 0.26 -2.33 -15.34
N ALA A 88 0.44 -1.06 -14.99
CA ALA A 88 1.45 -0.17 -15.60
C ALA A 88 2.90 -0.71 -15.53
N ASP A 89 3.28 -1.27 -14.39
CA ASP A 89 4.62 -1.80 -14.12
C ASP A 89 4.71 -3.33 -14.34
N TYR A 90 3.77 -3.95 -15.08
CA TYR A 90 3.71 -5.42 -15.20
C TYR A 90 4.99 -6.03 -15.76
N ASN A 91 5.54 -5.44 -16.84
CA ASN A 91 6.75 -5.96 -17.47
C ASN A 91 7.97 -5.87 -16.53
N LEU A 92 8.14 -4.74 -15.86
CA LEU A 92 9.20 -4.55 -14.86
C LEU A 92 9.07 -5.55 -13.71
N PHE A 93 7.85 -5.79 -13.25
CA PHE A 93 7.59 -6.81 -12.24
C PHE A 93 7.95 -8.22 -12.73
N VAL A 94 7.62 -8.58 -13.97
CA VAL A 94 7.95 -9.90 -14.54
C VAL A 94 9.46 -10.08 -14.66
N GLU A 95 10.20 -9.05 -15.06
CA GLU A 95 11.66 -9.06 -15.10
C GLU A 95 12.25 -9.31 -13.70
N GLU A 96 11.77 -8.58 -12.70
CA GLU A 96 12.22 -8.74 -11.32
C GLU A 96 11.88 -10.12 -10.75
N PHE A 97 10.67 -10.61 -11.03
CA PHE A 97 10.24 -11.95 -10.62
C PHE A 97 11.16 -13.04 -11.19
N ARG A 98 11.63 -12.90 -12.42
CA ARG A 98 12.53 -13.88 -13.07
C ARG A 98 13.92 -13.93 -12.47
N LYS A 99 14.40 -12.85 -11.83
CA LYS A 99 15.70 -12.85 -11.14
C LYS A 99 15.70 -13.77 -9.92
N SER A 100 14.55 -13.89 -9.25
CA SER A 100 14.37 -14.77 -8.09
C SER A 100 13.00 -15.45 -8.13
N PRO A 101 12.84 -16.53 -8.92
CA PRO A 101 11.55 -17.18 -9.12
C PRO A 101 10.97 -17.85 -7.86
N SER A 102 11.79 -18.10 -6.85
CA SER A 102 11.37 -18.63 -5.55
C SER A 102 10.86 -17.54 -4.59
N SER A 103 10.96 -16.26 -4.97
CA SER A 103 10.48 -15.16 -4.14
C SER A 103 8.96 -15.17 -4.02
N THR A 104 8.51 -14.97 -2.79
CA THR A 104 7.11 -14.77 -2.45
C THR A 104 6.77 -13.28 -2.52
N TRP A 105 5.66 -12.97 -3.16
CA TRP A 105 5.19 -11.61 -3.37
C TRP A 105 3.81 -11.42 -2.81
N ILE A 106 3.55 -10.23 -2.28
CA ILE A 106 2.26 -9.89 -1.72
C ILE A 106 1.55 -8.88 -2.60
N MET A 107 0.37 -9.27 -3.06
CA MET A 107 -0.48 -8.42 -3.86
C MET A 107 -1.51 -7.72 -2.97
N LYS A 108 -1.65 -6.41 -3.19
CA LYS A 108 -2.48 -5.51 -2.37
C LYS A 108 -3.34 -4.61 -3.26
N PRO A 109 -4.64 -4.44 -2.96
CA PRO A 109 -5.46 -3.41 -3.60
C PRO A 109 -5.08 -1.99 -3.12
N CYS A 110 -5.13 -1.01 -4.02
CA CYS A 110 -4.71 0.38 -3.74
C CYS A 110 -5.51 1.02 -2.60
N GLY A 111 -6.84 0.89 -2.64
CA GLY A 111 -7.77 1.64 -1.79
C GLY A 111 -8.45 0.83 -0.69
N LYS A 112 -8.06 -0.42 -0.43
CA LYS A 112 -8.65 -1.22 0.66
C LYS A 112 -7.73 -1.29 1.87
N ALA A 113 -8.34 -1.50 3.03
CA ALA A 113 -7.69 -1.67 4.32
C ALA A 113 -8.10 -3.01 4.95
N GLN A 114 -7.63 -3.27 6.18
CA GLN A 114 -8.06 -4.42 7.01
C GLN A 114 -7.75 -5.80 6.41
N GLY A 115 -6.74 -5.94 5.57
CA GLY A 115 -6.41 -7.26 5.01
C GLY A 115 -7.21 -7.67 3.77
N LYS A 116 -8.30 -6.96 3.44
CA LYS A 116 -9.24 -7.39 2.40
C LYS A 116 -8.62 -7.31 1.00
N GLY A 117 -8.75 -8.40 0.24
CA GLY A 117 -8.26 -8.51 -1.14
C GLY A 117 -6.74 -8.67 -1.25
N ILE A 118 -6.05 -8.92 -0.13
CA ILE A 118 -4.64 -9.25 -0.10
C ILE A 118 -4.48 -10.71 -0.48
N PHE A 119 -3.48 -11.02 -1.30
CA PHE A 119 -3.14 -12.40 -1.61
C PHE A 119 -1.65 -12.51 -1.86
N VAL A 120 -1.11 -13.70 -1.64
CA VAL A 120 0.30 -14.00 -1.79
C VAL A 120 0.49 -14.81 -3.07
N ILE A 121 1.54 -14.50 -3.83
CA ILE A 121 1.88 -15.24 -5.04
C ILE A 121 3.35 -15.67 -4.98
N ASN A 122 3.61 -16.85 -5.52
CA ASN A 122 4.95 -17.33 -5.80
C ASN A 122 5.07 -17.89 -7.24
N LYS A 123 4.03 -17.71 -8.06
CA LYS A 123 3.99 -18.07 -9.48
C LYS A 123 3.30 -16.97 -10.27
N LEU A 124 3.87 -16.59 -11.41
CA LEU A 124 3.30 -15.57 -12.31
C LEU A 124 1.87 -15.90 -12.79
N SER A 125 1.53 -17.19 -12.92
CA SER A 125 0.21 -17.64 -13.33
C SER A 125 -0.91 -17.21 -12.36
N GLN A 126 -0.60 -17.01 -11.07
CA GLN A 126 -1.58 -16.63 -10.04
C GLN A 126 -2.11 -15.18 -10.22
N ILE A 127 -1.38 -14.32 -10.94
CA ILE A 127 -1.76 -12.91 -11.17
C ILE A 127 -3.04 -12.81 -12.01
N LYS A 128 -3.26 -13.76 -12.93
CA LYS A 128 -4.44 -13.78 -13.80
C LYS A 128 -5.75 -13.94 -13.03
N LYS A 129 -5.74 -14.65 -11.89
CA LYS A 129 -6.92 -14.87 -11.03
C LYS A 129 -7.40 -13.53 -10.46
N TRP A 130 -6.48 -12.72 -9.95
CA TRP A 130 -6.80 -11.42 -9.37
C TRP A 130 -7.29 -10.37 -10.37
N SER A 131 -6.74 -10.37 -11.59
CA SER A 131 -7.19 -9.45 -12.64
C SER A 131 -8.65 -9.66 -13.04
N ARG A 132 -9.20 -10.89 -12.88
CA ARG A 132 -10.59 -11.22 -13.24
C ARG A 132 -11.56 -10.76 -12.15
N ASP A 133 -11.22 -10.97 -10.89
CA ASP A 133 -12.05 -10.57 -9.73
C ASP A 133 -12.11 -9.03 -9.57
N SER A 134 -11.13 -8.32 -10.13
CA SER A 134 -11.07 -6.85 -10.11
C SER A 134 -11.95 -6.17 -11.17
N LYS A 135 -12.55 -6.91 -12.12
CA LYS A 135 -13.36 -6.32 -13.22
C LYS A 135 -14.75 -5.83 -12.79
N THR A 136 -15.27 -6.25 -11.64
CA THR A 136 -16.66 -5.95 -11.22
C THR A 136 -16.78 -4.68 -10.38
N SER A 137 -15.68 -4.00 -10.05
CA SER A 137 -15.75 -2.68 -9.42
C SER A 137 -14.49 -1.90 -9.80
N SER A 138 -14.46 -0.59 -9.58
CA SER A 138 -13.61 0.45 -10.19
C SER A 138 -12.09 0.32 -9.88
N TYR A 139 -11.54 -0.89 -9.94
CA TYR A 139 -10.25 -1.31 -9.42
C TYR A 139 -9.23 -1.52 -10.55
N LYS A 140 -8.70 -0.42 -11.09
CA LYS A 140 -7.71 -0.51 -12.18
C LYS A 140 -6.25 -0.59 -11.74
N LEU A 141 -5.95 -0.53 -10.44
CA LEU A 141 -4.57 -0.50 -9.97
C LEU A 141 -4.38 -1.43 -8.76
N GLY A 142 -3.34 -2.26 -8.79
CA GLY A 142 -2.93 -3.13 -7.68
C GLY A 142 -1.42 -3.09 -7.51
N PHE A 143 -0.94 -3.37 -6.31
CA PHE A 143 0.50 -3.42 -6.04
C PHE A 143 0.99 -4.84 -5.86
N CYS A 144 2.21 -5.08 -6.32
CA CYS A 144 3.02 -6.22 -5.89
C CYS A 144 4.13 -5.70 -4.97
N ARG A 145 4.25 -6.24 -3.75
CA ARG A 145 5.30 -5.90 -2.78
C ARG A 145 6.11 -7.14 -2.40
N PHE A 146 7.34 -6.92 -1.92
CA PHE A 146 8.13 -7.93 -1.22
C PHE A 146 7.78 -7.97 0.28
N CYS A 147 7.93 -9.16 0.88
CA CYS A 147 8.27 -9.29 2.29
C CYS A 147 9.80 -9.20 2.42
N THR A 148 10.31 -8.38 3.34
CA THR A 148 11.76 -8.24 3.63
C THR A 148 12.35 -9.45 4.37
N VAL A 149 11.51 -10.38 4.82
CA VAL A 149 11.90 -11.63 5.47
C VAL A 149 11.61 -12.78 4.50
N LYS A 150 12.59 -13.68 4.30
CA LYS A 150 12.37 -14.97 3.62
C LYS A 150 11.32 -15.76 4.40
N TYR A 151 10.10 -15.80 3.90
CA TYR A 151 9.05 -16.67 4.43
C TYR A 151 9.43 -18.13 4.18
N THR A 152 9.29 -18.98 5.20
CA THR A 152 9.65 -20.39 5.14
C THR A 152 8.65 -21.22 4.33
N PRO A 153 9.11 -22.09 3.43
CA PRO A 153 8.25 -22.79 2.49
C PRO A 153 7.67 -24.07 3.11
N SER A 154 6.53 -23.97 3.77
CA SER A 154 5.50 -24.95 3.45
C SER A 154 4.65 -24.31 2.34
N THR A 155 4.88 -24.72 1.09
CA THR A 155 4.11 -24.25 -0.07
C THR A 155 2.62 -24.59 0.05
N SER A 156 2.27 -25.50 0.96
CA SER A 156 0.93 -25.87 1.38
C SER A 156 0.17 -24.77 2.13
N GLU A 157 0.84 -23.72 2.63
CA GLU A 157 0.23 -22.71 3.51
C GLU A 157 0.22 -21.29 2.92
N LEU A 158 0.54 -21.11 1.64
CA LEU A 158 0.51 -19.78 1.00
C LEU A 158 -0.90 -19.17 0.95
N ASP A 159 -1.93 -20.03 0.92
CA ASP A 159 -3.33 -19.61 0.99
C ASP A 159 -3.78 -19.32 2.44
N ASN A 160 -3.01 -19.76 3.45
CA ASN A 160 -3.32 -19.51 4.85
C ASN A 160 -2.90 -18.10 5.28
N MET A 161 -3.73 -17.10 4.92
CA MET A 161 -3.50 -15.68 5.22
C MET A 161 -3.26 -15.38 6.70
N PHE A 162 -3.68 -16.25 7.64
CA PHE A 162 -3.46 -16.07 9.08
C PHE A 162 -1.98 -16.19 9.47
N VAL A 163 -1.18 -16.95 8.72
CA VAL A 163 0.26 -17.08 8.97
C VAL A 163 1.04 -15.88 8.43
N HIS A 164 0.55 -15.28 7.35
CA HIS A 164 1.28 -14.24 6.60
C HIS A 164 0.91 -12.80 6.96
N LEU A 165 -0.30 -12.59 7.52
CA LEU A 165 -0.85 -11.24 7.71
C LEU A 165 -1.18 -10.97 9.17
N THR A 166 -0.49 -10.03 9.78
CA THR A 166 -0.67 -9.66 11.19
C THR A 166 -1.87 -8.73 11.45
N ASN A 167 -2.72 -8.47 10.45
CA ASN A 167 -3.87 -7.58 10.61
C ASN A 167 -4.88 -8.18 11.58
N VAL A 168 -5.22 -7.43 12.66
CA VAL A 168 -6.24 -7.83 13.66
C VAL A 168 -7.57 -8.24 13.01
N ALA A 169 -8.02 -7.53 11.96
CA ALA A 169 -9.25 -7.84 11.26
C ALA A 169 -9.22 -9.18 10.50
N ILE A 170 -8.02 -9.70 10.18
CA ILE A 170 -7.85 -11.04 9.65
C ILE A 170 -7.81 -12.01 10.84
N GLN A 171 -6.92 -11.77 11.80
CA GLN A 171 -6.67 -12.68 12.93
C GLN A 171 -7.91 -12.98 13.79
N LYS A 172 -8.80 -12.00 13.98
CA LYS A 172 -10.07 -12.20 14.73
C LYS A 172 -11.03 -13.23 14.11
N HIS A 173 -10.88 -13.55 12.83
CA HIS A 173 -11.66 -14.59 12.16
C HIS A 173 -10.94 -15.94 12.10
N GLY A 174 -9.72 -16.03 12.66
CA GLY A 174 -8.91 -17.25 12.70
C GLY A 174 -9.23 -18.14 13.90
N ASP A 175 -9.76 -17.55 14.98
CA ASP A 175 -10.16 -18.28 16.18
C ASP A 175 -11.60 -18.81 16.03
N GLY A 176 -11.74 -20.03 15.51
CA GLY A 176 -12.85 -20.95 15.84
C GLY A 176 -14.02 -21.06 14.85
N VAL A 177 -13.90 -21.98 13.88
CA VAL A 177 -14.99 -22.93 13.58
C VAL A 177 -14.55 -24.26 14.16
N GLY A 178 -14.84 -24.44 15.45
CA GLY A 178 -14.48 -25.60 16.25
C GLY A 178 -15.33 -25.58 17.52
N GLY A 179 -16.62 -25.83 17.32
CA GLY A 179 -17.63 -26.14 18.33
C GLY A 179 -18.60 -27.12 17.69
#